data_AF-A0A964V2Z0-F1
#
_entry.id   AF-A0A964V2Z0-F1
#
_cell.length_a   1.000
_cell.length_b   1.000
_cell.length_c   1.000
_cell.angle_alpha   90.00
_cell.angle_beta   90.00
_cell.angle_gamma   90.00
#
_symmetry.space_group_name_H-M   'P 1'
#
loop_
_entity.id
_entity.type
_entity.pdbx_description
1 polymer ?
#
loop_
_entity_poly.entity_id
_entity_poly.type
_entity_poly.pdbx_seq_one_letter_code
_entity_poly.pdbx_strand_id
1 'polypeptide(L)'
;MARYQFEQETETPDLLARGSQLTQIIVRASGFVLLIVGLWIALAVIAEAWSLYRDPSQIERFATAIEQGSHLDQTLASASRGSSLESGAESPADIIENAQATPPALDVGPAPSFRLSYFVAWLIELMLLMLIGRLALAAVKTGGELVLHDRHIKRFVRELLREAGGKASG
;
A
#
# COMPACT_ATOMS: atom_id res chain seq x y z
N MET A 1 40.94 36.31 -52.86
CA MET A 1 41.31 36.12 -51.44
C MET A 1 40.28 35.21 -50.81
N ALA A 2 40.58 33.91 -50.70
CA ALA A 2 39.68 32.92 -50.11
C ALA A 2 39.83 32.94 -48.59
N ARG A 3 38.76 33.30 -47.87
CA ARG A 3 38.69 33.14 -46.42
C ARG A 3 38.27 31.70 -46.14
N TYR A 4 39.23 30.88 -45.75
CA TYR A 4 38.93 29.59 -45.12
C TYR A 4 38.31 29.89 -43.75
N GLN A 5 36.99 29.74 -43.65
CA GLN A 5 36.31 29.66 -42.37
C GLN A 5 36.66 28.28 -41.80
N PHE A 6 37.47 28.26 -40.76
CA PHE A 6 37.63 27.08 -39.91
C PHE A 6 36.26 26.80 -39.30
N GLU A 7 35.57 25.76 -39.79
CA GLU A 7 34.56 25.07 -39.01
C GLU A 7 35.27 24.59 -37.75
N GLN A 8 35.10 25.33 -36.65
CA GLN A 8 35.35 24.79 -35.32
C GLN A 8 34.31 23.70 -35.10
N GLU A 9 34.61 22.49 -35.56
CA GLU A 9 34.11 21.28 -34.93
C GLU A 9 34.54 21.36 -33.46
N THR A 10 33.63 21.84 -32.62
CA THR A 10 33.74 21.68 -31.19
C THR A 10 33.60 20.19 -30.93
N GLU A 11 34.74 19.49 -30.95
CA GLU A 11 34.90 18.17 -30.36
C GLU A 11 34.44 18.27 -28.91
N THR A 12 33.15 18.04 -28.68
CA THR A 12 32.65 17.78 -27.33
C THR A 12 33.45 16.60 -26.83
N PRO A 13 34.18 16.72 -25.71
CA PRO A 13 35.12 15.68 -25.31
C PRO A 13 34.37 14.36 -25.18
N ASP A 14 34.83 13.34 -25.90
CA ASP A 14 34.22 12.00 -26.03
C ASP A 14 33.85 11.38 -24.65
N LEU A 15 34.53 11.81 -23.59
CA LEU A 15 34.25 11.48 -22.20
C LEU A 15 32.89 11.99 -21.67
N LEU A 16 32.47 13.21 -22.05
CA LEU A 16 31.16 13.76 -21.67
C LEU A 16 30.02 13.03 -22.39
N ALA A 17 30.21 12.68 -23.67
CA ALA A 17 29.25 11.91 -24.45
C ALA A 17 29.06 10.48 -23.88
N ARG A 18 30.17 9.77 -23.59
CA ARG A 18 30.13 8.44 -22.96
C ARG A 18 29.54 8.47 -21.55
N GLY A 19 29.84 9.49 -20.75
CA GLY A 19 29.28 9.66 -19.41
C GLY A 19 27.76 9.83 -19.42
N SER A 20 27.22 10.58 -20.39
CA SER A 20 25.77 10.75 -20.55
C SER A 20 25.06 9.45 -20.92
N GLN A 21 25.65 8.64 -21.82
CA GLN A 21 25.11 7.34 -22.23
C GLN A 21 25.11 6.32 -21.09
N LEU A 22 26.21 6.24 -20.32
CA LEU A 22 26.28 5.35 -19.16
C LEU A 22 25.23 5.74 -18.11
N THR A 23 25.09 7.04 -17.84
CA THR A 23 24.07 7.53 -16.90
C THR A 23 22.67 7.16 -17.37
N GLN A 24 22.37 7.31 -18.66
CA GLN A 24 21.07 6.93 -19.21
C GLN A 24 20.78 5.43 -19.11
N ILE A 25 21.79 4.58 -19.32
CA ILE A 25 21.66 3.12 -19.15
C ILE A 25 21.38 2.77 -17.69
N ILE A 26 22.11 3.37 -16.75
CA ILE A 26 21.94 3.13 -15.31
C ILE A 26 20.55 3.56 -14.84
N VAL A 27 20.09 4.75 -15.25
CA VAL A 27 18.75 5.26 -14.93
C VAL A 27 17.65 4.34 -15.48
N ARG A 28 17.84 3.81 -16.70
CA ARG A 28 16.90 2.87 -17.30
C ARG A 28 16.91 1.52 -16.61
N ALA A 29 18.09 1.02 -16.24
CA ALA A 29 18.24 -0.23 -15.50
C ALA A 29 17.59 -0.11 -14.11
N SER A 30 17.79 0.99 -13.40
CA SER A 30 17.15 1.21 -12.10
C SER A 30 15.63 1.31 -12.23
N GLY A 31 15.13 2.01 -13.27
CA GLY A 31 13.70 2.07 -13.55
C GLY A 31 13.09 0.69 -13.83
N PHE A 32 13.80 -0.16 -14.57
CA PHE A 32 13.38 -1.53 -14.85
C PHE A 32 13.36 -2.41 -13.59
N VAL A 33 14.37 -2.27 -12.73
CA VAL A 33 14.43 -2.96 -11.43
C VAL A 33 13.26 -2.53 -10.54
N LEU A 34 13.01 -1.21 -10.42
CA LEU A 34 11.88 -0.69 -9.64
C LEU A 34 10.53 -1.20 -10.17
N LEU A 35 10.38 -1.31 -11.49
CA LEU A 35 9.18 -1.85 -12.12
C LEU A 35 8.98 -3.32 -11.75
N ILE A 36 10.02 -4.16 -11.86
CA ILE A 36 9.94 -5.58 -11.49
C ILE A 36 9.61 -5.74 -10.00
N VAL A 37 10.32 -5.02 -9.14
CA VAL A 37 10.11 -5.10 -7.68
C VAL A 37 8.70 -4.63 -7.31
N GLY A 38 8.25 -3.50 -7.84
CA GLY A 38 6.91 -2.99 -7.59
C GLY A 38 5.82 -3.94 -8.10
N LEU A 39 6.00 -4.54 -9.27
CA LEU A 39 5.08 -5.55 -9.80
C LEU A 39 5.04 -6.80 -8.93
N TRP A 40 6.21 -7.29 -8.49
CA TRP A 40 6.30 -8.44 -7.60
C TRP A 40 5.57 -8.20 -6.29
N ILE A 41 5.80 -7.04 -5.66
CA ILE A 41 5.12 -6.66 -4.41
C ILE A 41 3.61 -6.55 -4.64
N ALA A 42 3.16 -5.96 -5.76
CA ALA A 42 1.73 -5.87 -6.06
C ALA A 42 1.06 -7.25 -6.16
N LEU A 43 1.72 -8.22 -6.82
CA LEU A 43 1.25 -9.61 -6.88
C LEU A 43 1.24 -10.27 -5.50
N ALA A 44 2.29 -10.04 -4.70
CA ALA A 44 2.37 -10.55 -3.34
C ALA A 44 1.22 -10.01 -2.46
N VAL A 45 0.88 -8.73 -2.56
CA VAL A 45 -0.25 -8.12 -1.83
C VAL A 45 -1.58 -8.76 -2.24
N ILE A 46 -1.80 -9.02 -3.53
CA ILE A 46 -3.02 -9.71 -3.99
C ILE A 46 -3.08 -11.15 -3.47
N ALA A 47 -1.94 -11.85 -3.48
CA ALA A 47 -1.84 -13.20 -2.94
C ALA A 47 -2.10 -13.22 -1.42
N GLU A 48 -1.55 -12.25 -0.68
CA GLU A 48 -1.78 -12.12 0.76
C GLU A 48 -3.25 -11.79 1.05
N ALA A 49 -3.87 -10.88 0.30
CA ALA A 49 -5.30 -10.59 0.42
C ALA A 49 -6.17 -11.84 0.19
N TRP A 50 -5.79 -12.65 -0.80
CA TRP A 50 -6.48 -13.91 -1.08
C TRP A 50 -6.27 -14.97 0.01
N SER A 51 -5.04 -15.06 0.53
CA SER A 51 -4.68 -15.93 1.65
C SER A 51 -5.51 -15.59 2.88
N LEU A 52 -5.56 -14.30 3.22
CA LEU A 52 -6.31 -13.78 4.36
C LEU A 52 -7.82 -14.01 4.23
N TYR A 53 -8.35 -13.94 3.00
CA TYR A 53 -9.75 -14.26 2.72
C TYR A 53 -10.05 -15.76 2.90
N ARG A 54 -9.10 -16.64 2.56
CA ARG A 54 -9.28 -18.10 2.61
C ARG A 54 -9.02 -18.68 4.01
N ASP A 55 -8.08 -18.12 4.76
CA ASP A 55 -7.71 -18.56 6.12
C ASP A 55 -7.61 -17.36 7.07
N PRO A 56 -8.67 -17.07 7.86
CA PRO A 56 -8.70 -15.90 8.76
C PRO A 56 -7.92 -16.11 10.07
N SER A 57 -7.19 -17.21 10.24
CA SER A 57 -6.50 -17.53 11.51
C SER A 57 -5.50 -16.47 11.98
N GLN A 58 -4.88 -15.72 11.05
CA GLN A 58 -4.00 -14.60 11.38
C GLN A 58 -4.75 -13.44 12.05
N ILE A 59 -5.98 -13.17 11.60
CA ILE A 59 -6.84 -12.11 12.12
C ILE A 59 -7.31 -12.45 13.52
N GLU A 60 -7.58 -13.72 13.82
CA GLU A 60 -7.97 -14.16 15.17
C GLU A 60 -6.86 -13.91 16.19
N ARG A 61 -5.60 -14.20 15.83
CA ARG A 61 -4.44 -13.90 16.68
C ARG A 61 -4.28 -12.40 16.88
N PHE A 62 -4.44 -11.61 15.81
CA PHE A 62 -4.33 -10.16 15.87
C PHE A 62 -5.46 -9.52 16.69
N ALA A 63 -6.70 -10.00 16.51
CA ALA A 63 -7.85 -9.61 17.32
C ALA A 63 -7.63 -9.92 18.81
N THR A 64 -7.00 -11.06 19.11
CA THR A 64 -6.67 -11.43 20.49
C THR A 64 -5.59 -10.52 21.08
N ALA A 65 -4.57 -10.17 20.29
CA ALA A 65 -3.54 -9.21 20.70
C ALA A 65 -4.13 -7.79 20.91
N ILE A 66 -5.05 -7.37 20.04
CA ILE A 66 -5.79 -6.12 20.21
C ILE A 66 -6.63 -6.16 21.48
N GLU A 67 -7.40 -7.22 21.73
CA GLU A 67 -8.22 -7.32 22.95
C GLU A 67 -7.36 -7.30 24.21
N GLN A 68 -6.23 -8.02 24.23
CA GLN A 68 -5.29 -7.98 25.36
C GLN A 68 -4.68 -6.59 25.60
N GLY A 69 -4.46 -5.81 24.53
CA GLY A 69 -3.89 -4.47 24.64
C GLY A 69 -4.91 -3.36 24.93
N SER A 70 -6.16 -3.53 24.50
CA SER A 70 -7.14 -2.43 24.42
C SER A 70 -8.49 -2.71 25.08
N HIS A 71 -8.79 -3.96 25.47
CA HIS A 71 -10.04 -4.35 26.13
C HIS A 71 -11.30 -3.79 25.42
N LEU A 72 -11.28 -3.76 24.08
CA LEU A 72 -12.31 -3.12 23.25
C LEU A 72 -13.64 -3.87 23.36
N ASP A 73 -13.60 -5.19 23.43
CA ASP A 73 -14.81 -6.00 23.55
C ASP A 73 -15.45 -5.78 24.92
N GLN A 74 -14.65 -5.64 25.98
CA GLN A 74 -15.14 -5.38 27.34
C GLN A 74 -15.74 -3.97 27.50
N THR A 75 -15.09 -2.95 26.94
CA THR A 75 -15.58 -1.55 27.02
C THR A 75 -16.88 -1.37 26.25
N LEU A 76 -16.99 -1.92 25.04
CA LEU A 76 -18.24 -1.88 24.27
C LEU A 76 -19.37 -2.68 24.94
N ALA A 77 -19.06 -3.87 25.48
CA ALA A 77 -20.04 -4.69 26.19
C ALA A 77 -20.53 -4.06 27.52
N SER A 78 -19.73 -3.17 28.12
CA SER A 78 -20.16 -2.37 29.27
C SER A 78 -21.06 -1.20 28.85
N ALA A 79 -20.75 -0.55 27.72
CA ALA A 79 -21.56 0.53 27.16
C ALA A 79 -22.95 0.05 26.69
N SER A 80 -23.02 -1.12 26.03
CA SER A 80 -24.30 -1.69 25.58
C SER A 80 -25.18 -2.17 26.74
N ARG A 81 -24.59 -2.69 27.82
CA ARG A 81 -25.31 -3.03 29.06
C ARG A 81 -25.90 -1.81 29.77
N GLY A 82 -25.18 -0.68 29.79
CA GLY A 82 -25.69 0.59 30.32
C GLY A 82 -26.95 1.07 29.58
N SER A 83 -27.00 0.91 28.26
CA SER A 83 -28.18 1.23 27.44
C SER A 83 -29.35 0.27 27.63
N SER A 84 -29.08 -0.98 28.03
CA SER A 84 -30.11 -2.02 28.21
C SER A 84 -30.87 -1.87 29.53
N LEU A 85 -30.26 -1.24 30.54
CA LEU A 85 -30.84 -1.01 31.85
C LEU A 85 -31.86 0.14 31.89
N GLU A 86 -31.91 0.99 30.84
CA GLU A 86 -32.87 2.09 30.74
C GLU A 86 -34.16 1.70 29.98
N SER A 87 -34.19 0.51 29.32
CA SER A 87 -35.31 0.03 28.49
C SER A 87 -35.95 -1.26 29.04
N GLY A 88 -36.05 -1.40 30.36
CA GLY A 88 -36.55 -2.61 30.99
C GLY A 88 -37.11 -2.38 32.39
N ALA A 89 -38.02 -1.41 32.53
CA ALA A 89 -38.86 -1.31 33.72
C ALA A 89 -40.11 -2.19 33.57
N GLU A 90 -39.97 -3.52 33.57
CA GLU A 90 -41.08 -4.43 33.90
C GLU A 90 -40.61 -5.68 34.69
N SER A 91 -41.21 -5.79 35.88
CA SER A 91 -41.40 -6.94 36.79
C SER A 91 -40.29 -7.36 37.78
N PRO A 92 -40.48 -7.07 39.08
CA PRO A 92 -39.73 -7.64 40.19
C PRO A 92 -40.46 -8.88 40.75
N ALA A 93 -40.18 -10.07 40.21
CA ALA A 93 -40.52 -11.34 40.85
C ALA A 93 -39.80 -12.48 40.13
N ASP A 94 -38.58 -12.80 40.58
CA ASP A 94 -37.96 -14.14 40.59
C ASP A 94 -36.45 -14.00 40.83
N ILE A 95 -36.08 -13.56 42.03
CA ILE A 95 -34.70 -13.71 42.54
C ILE A 95 -34.77 -14.20 43.98
N ILE A 96 -35.39 -15.36 44.17
CA ILE A 96 -35.03 -16.27 45.25
C ILE A 96 -35.15 -17.66 44.64
N GLU A 97 -34.03 -18.28 44.28
CA GLU A 97 -33.68 -19.67 44.61
C GLU A 97 -32.44 -20.12 43.81
N ASN A 98 -31.51 -20.76 44.53
CA ASN A 98 -30.31 -21.47 44.08
C ASN A 98 -28.99 -20.69 43.99
N ALA A 99 -28.47 -20.37 45.18
CA ALA A 99 -27.07 -20.63 45.45
C ALA A 99 -26.81 -22.15 45.47
N GLN A 100 -25.69 -22.57 44.89
CA GLN A 100 -24.93 -23.79 45.18
C GLN A 100 -25.25 -25.06 44.35
N ALA A 101 -24.54 -25.22 43.21
CA ALA A 101 -23.83 -26.45 42.82
C ALA A 101 -23.14 -26.26 41.45
N THR A 102 -21.80 -26.28 41.41
CA THR A 102 -21.05 -26.59 40.18
C THR A 102 -21.17 -28.08 39.90
N PRO A 103 -21.55 -28.52 38.69
CA PRO A 103 -20.72 -29.51 37.98
C PRO A 103 -20.73 -29.31 36.44
N PRO A 104 -19.97 -30.13 35.68
CA PRO A 104 -18.88 -29.72 34.80
C PRO A 104 -19.32 -29.22 33.41
N ALA A 105 -18.38 -28.55 32.74
CA ALA A 105 -18.39 -28.13 31.34
C ALA A 105 -19.38 -28.89 30.43
N LEU A 106 -20.49 -28.22 30.10
CA LEU A 106 -21.23 -28.47 28.88
C LEU A 106 -21.06 -27.26 27.96
N ASP A 107 -20.30 -27.55 26.91
CA ASP A 107 -20.12 -26.83 25.67
C ASP A 107 -21.42 -26.17 25.17
N VAL A 108 -21.64 -24.93 25.57
CA VAL A 108 -22.50 -24.00 24.84
C VAL A 108 -21.55 -22.93 24.33
N GLY A 109 -21.10 -23.12 23.09
CA GLY A 109 -20.19 -22.19 22.41
C GLY A 109 -20.62 -20.73 22.65
N PRO A 110 -19.66 -19.81 22.79
CA PRO A 110 -19.97 -18.44 23.16
C PRO A 110 -21.05 -17.91 22.22
N ALA A 111 -22.17 -17.46 22.80
CA ALA A 111 -23.20 -16.73 22.06
C ALA A 111 -22.49 -15.72 21.15
N PRO A 112 -23.00 -15.46 19.93
CA PRO A 112 -22.32 -14.60 18.94
C PRO A 112 -22.24 -13.16 19.46
N SER A 113 -21.31 -12.90 20.37
CA SER A 113 -20.92 -11.60 20.84
C SER A 113 -20.13 -11.00 19.71
N PHE A 114 -20.63 -9.90 19.16
CA PHE A 114 -19.89 -9.10 18.20
C PHE A 114 -18.51 -8.77 18.79
N ARG A 115 -17.45 -9.33 18.19
CA ARG A 115 -16.06 -9.07 18.58
C ARG A 115 -15.59 -7.85 17.82
N LEU A 116 -15.69 -6.68 18.45
CA LEU A 116 -15.19 -5.43 17.87
C LEU A 116 -13.70 -5.54 17.58
N SER A 117 -12.95 -6.21 18.46
CA SER A 117 -11.54 -6.56 18.27
C SER A 117 -11.26 -7.26 16.92
N TYR A 118 -12.11 -8.21 16.52
CA TYR A 118 -12.01 -8.91 15.23
C TYR A 118 -12.30 -8.00 14.04
N PHE A 119 -13.31 -7.13 14.16
CA PHE A 119 -13.61 -6.15 13.12
C PHE A 119 -12.47 -5.14 12.93
N VAL A 120 -11.90 -4.64 14.04
CA VAL A 120 -10.76 -3.71 14.03
C VAL A 120 -9.51 -4.37 13.45
N ALA A 121 -9.25 -5.65 13.76
CA ALA A 121 -8.15 -6.40 13.17
C ALA A 121 -8.26 -6.44 11.63
N TRP A 122 -9.44 -6.76 11.10
CA TRP A 122 -9.72 -6.71 9.66
C TRP A 122 -9.47 -5.32 9.05
N LEU A 123 -9.90 -4.26 9.73
CA LEU A 123 -9.72 -2.89 9.26
C LEU A 123 -8.23 -2.51 9.16
N ILE A 124 -7.45 -2.83 10.20
CA ILE A 124 -6.01 -2.55 10.25
C ILE A 124 -5.28 -3.31 9.14
N GLU A 125 -5.60 -4.59 8.97
CA GLU A 125 -4.97 -5.44 7.96
C GLU A 125 -5.23 -4.90 6.55
N LEU A 126 -6.49 -4.54 6.24
CA LEU A 126 -6.85 -3.92 4.97
C LEU A 126 -6.15 -2.57 4.74
N MET A 127 -6.00 -1.75 5.78
CA MET A 127 -5.26 -0.49 5.70
C MET A 127 -3.77 -0.74 5.39
N LEU A 128 -3.15 -1.74 6.01
CA LEU A 128 -1.76 -2.12 5.75
C LEU A 128 -1.59 -2.61 4.31
N LEU A 129 -2.45 -3.52 3.85
CA LEU A 129 -2.42 -4.02 2.47
C LEU A 129 -2.59 -2.87 1.46
N MET A 130 -3.53 -1.95 1.72
CA MET A 130 -3.72 -0.78 0.87
C MET A 130 -2.47 0.11 0.83
N LEU A 131 -1.82 0.33 1.97
CA LEU A 131 -0.60 1.14 2.06
C LEU A 131 0.54 0.52 1.25
N ILE A 132 0.77 -0.79 1.41
CA ILE A 132 1.79 -1.53 0.68
C ILE A 132 1.48 -1.54 -0.82
N GLY A 133 0.22 -1.78 -1.19
CA GLY A 133 -0.24 -1.73 -2.57
C GLY A 133 -0.03 -0.34 -3.21
N ARG A 134 -0.29 0.74 -2.46
CA ARG A 134 -0.06 2.11 -2.92
C ARG A 134 1.42 2.42 -3.13
N LEU A 135 2.28 1.94 -2.23
CA LEU A 135 3.74 2.07 -2.35
C LEU A 135 4.26 1.29 -3.58
N ALA A 136 3.76 0.07 -3.79
CA ALA A 136 4.09 -0.73 -4.95
C ALA A 136 3.69 -0.02 -6.26
N LEU A 137 2.47 0.55 -6.30
CA LEU A 137 1.99 1.29 -7.47
C LEU A 137 2.83 2.56 -7.74
N ALA A 138 3.24 3.26 -6.68
CA ALA A 138 4.13 4.40 -6.79
C ALA A 138 5.50 3.98 -7.36
N ALA A 139 6.08 2.88 -6.87
CA ALA A 139 7.35 2.34 -7.36
C ALA A 139 7.27 1.94 -8.85
N VAL A 140 6.20 1.25 -9.26
CA VAL A 140 5.95 0.89 -10.67
C VAL A 140 5.82 2.15 -11.53
N LYS A 141 5.06 3.15 -11.07
CA LYS A 141 4.88 4.41 -11.79
C LYS A 141 6.22 5.12 -11.99
N THR A 142 6.99 5.30 -10.92
CA THR A 142 8.31 5.95 -11.01
C THR A 142 9.29 5.14 -11.87
N GLY A 143 9.30 3.81 -11.73
CA GLY A 143 10.15 2.93 -12.55
C GLY A 143 9.80 3.00 -14.03
N GLY A 144 8.52 3.07 -14.36
CA GLY A 144 8.03 3.26 -15.73
C GLY A 144 8.45 4.60 -16.33
N GLU A 145 8.32 5.69 -15.57
CA GLU A 145 8.75 7.03 -16.00
C GLU A 145 10.28 7.09 -16.28
N LEU A 146 11.09 6.47 -15.41
CA LEU A 146 12.54 6.36 -15.57
C LEU A 146 12.95 5.61 -16.85
N VAL A 147 12.22 4.55 -17.22
CA VAL A 147 12.47 3.80 -18.47
C VAL A 147 12.02 4.59 -19.71
N LEU A 148 10.95 5.39 -19.58
CA LEU A 148 10.36 6.14 -20.69
C LEU A 148 11.02 7.52 -20.92
N HIS A 149 11.87 7.99 -20.02
CA HIS A 149 12.45 9.34 -20.04
C HIS A 149 13.16 9.69 -21.37
N ASP A 150 13.71 8.69 -22.07
CA ASP A 150 14.32 8.83 -23.41
C ASP A 150 13.32 9.31 -24.48
N ARG A 151 12.03 8.93 -24.37
CA ARG A 151 10.99 9.35 -25.34
C ARG A 151 10.62 10.82 -25.23
N HIS A 152 10.73 11.42 -24.04
CA HIS A 152 10.44 12.85 -23.85
C HIS A 152 11.61 13.70 -24.34
N ILE A 153 12.85 13.32 -24.01
CA ILE A 153 14.05 14.05 -24.42
C ILE A 153 14.18 14.09 -25.96
N LYS A 154 13.90 12.98 -26.65
CA LYS A 154 13.94 12.92 -28.13
C LYS A 154 12.92 13.85 -28.80
N ARG A 155 11.76 14.12 -28.19
CA ARG A 155 10.77 15.05 -28.73
C ARG A 155 11.19 16.50 -28.50
N PHE A 156 11.66 16.82 -27.30
CA PHE A 156 12.18 18.16 -26.99
C PHE A 156 13.37 18.53 -27.90
N VAL A 157 14.32 17.62 -28.11
CA VAL A 157 15.45 17.86 -29.02
C VAL A 157 14.97 18.03 -30.47
N ARG A 158 13.96 17.27 -30.90
CA ARG A 158 13.37 17.41 -32.25
C ARG A 158 12.63 18.72 -32.44
N GLU A 159 11.95 19.23 -31.41
CA GLU A 159 11.29 20.53 -31.43
C GLU A 159 12.31 21.68 -31.43
N LEU A 160 13.38 21.58 -30.63
CA LEU A 160 14.47 22.55 -30.62
C LEU A 160 15.22 22.60 -31.96
N LEU A 161 15.53 21.44 -32.57
CA LEU A 161 16.15 21.38 -33.89
C LEU A 161 15.25 21.97 -34.98
N ARG A 162 13.93 21.81 -34.85
CA ARG A 162 12.96 22.34 -35.81
C ARG A 162 12.81 23.87 -35.70
N GLU A 163 12.86 24.44 -34.50
CA GLU A 163 12.91 25.89 -34.32
C GLU A 163 14.26 26.49 -34.72
N ALA A 164 15.38 25.83 -34.41
CA ALA A 164 16.71 26.29 -34.79
C ALA A 164 16.93 26.23 -36.31
N GLY A 165 16.49 25.16 -36.97
CA GLY A 165 16.57 25.00 -38.42
C GLY A 165 15.62 25.91 -39.19
N GLY A 166 14.46 26.28 -38.61
CA GLY A 166 13.50 27.20 -39.22
C GLY A 166 13.97 28.66 -39.25
N LYS A 167 14.88 29.06 -38.36
CA LYS A 167 15.44 30.43 -38.32
C LYS A 167 16.65 30.66 -39.24
N ALA A 168 17.23 29.62 -39.82
CA ALA A 168 18.43 29.73 -40.66
C ALA A 168 18.14 29.94 -42.17
N SER A 169 16.87 30.07 -42.57
CA SER A 169 16.45 30.18 -43.99
C SER A 169 15.51 31.36 -44.28
N GLY A 170 15.53 32.39 -43.43
CA GLY A 170 14.77 33.64 -43.60
C GLY A 170 15.68 34.84 -43.84
#